data_AF-A0A9N9SKR3-F1
#
_entry.id   AF-A0A9N9SKR3-F1
#
_cell.length_a   1.000
_cell.length_b   1.000
_cell.length_c   1.000
_cell.angle_alpha   90.00
_cell.angle_beta   90.00
_cell.angle_gamma   90.00
#
_symmetry.space_group_name_H-M   'P 1'
#
loop_
_entity.id
_entity.type
_entity.pdbx_description
1 polymer ?
#
loop_
_entity_poly.entity_id
_entity_poly.type
_entity_poly.pdbx_seq_one_letter_code
_entity_poly.pdbx_strand_id
1 'polypeptide(L)'
;MERYTREQRVFIVEQYFKNNEILTAAVRKFRTKYGRDTDSTFLTVKRLIEKFSENRIVGDDKHTGLPKTNRSNVNMEAVRESVGENPGTSIRRRGQALQISRCSLRPYTH
;
A
#
# COMPACT_ATOMS: atom_id res chain seq x y z
N MET A 1 -6.48 -8.27 2.23
CA MET A 1 -7.85 -8.78 2.44
C MET A 1 -7.96 -10.15 1.76
N GLU A 2 -7.27 -11.18 2.27
CA GLU A 2 -6.97 -12.40 1.48
C GLU A 2 -8.15 -13.37 1.21
N ARG A 3 -9.36 -13.11 1.73
CA ARG A 3 -10.47 -14.09 1.62
C ARG A 3 -11.36 -13.95 0.40
N TYR A 4 -11.40 -12.78 -0.24
CA TYR A 4 -12.29 -12.56 -1.39
C TYR A 4 -11.51 -12.26 -2.65
N THR A 5 -11.92 -12.90 -3.75
CA THR A 5 -11.45 -12.55 -5.09
C THR A 5 -11.91 -11.13 -5.44
N ARG A 6 -11.24 -10.48 -6.39
CA ARG A 6 -11.62 -9.13 -6.84
C ARG A 6 -13.08 -9.07 -7.30
N GLU A 7 -13.54 -10.10 -8.02
CA GLU A 7 -14.92 -10.22 -8.49
C GLU A 7 -15.94 -10.31 -7.34
N GLN A 8 -15.63 -11.10 -6.32
CA GLN A 8 -16.44 -11.21 -5.11
C GLN A 8 -16.55 -9.87 -4.39
N ARG A 9 -15.43 -9.13 -4.28
CA ARG A 9 -15.41 -7.81 -3.66
C ARG A 9 -16.23 -6.78 -4.44
N VAL A 10 -16.09 -6.74 -5.77
CA VAL A 10 -16.91 -5.86 -6.64
C VAL A 10 -18.39 -6.17 -6.44
N PHE A 11 -18.76 -7.46 -6.45
CA PHE A 11 -20.14 -7.87 -6.22
C PHE A 11 -20.68 -7.38 -4.87
N ILE A 12 -19.91 -7.50 -3.79
CA ILE A 12 -20.33 -7.02 -2.46
C ILE A 12 -20.60 -5.52 -2.47
N VAL A 13 -19.68 -4.73 -3.05
CA VAL A 13 -19.81 -3.27 -3.14
C VAL A 13 -21.03 -2.87 -3.96
N GLU A 14 -21.25 -3.51 -5.11
CA GLU A 14 -22.44 -3.26 -5.92
C GLU A 14 -23.74 -3.57 -5.17
N GLN A 15 -23.81 -4.72 -4.49
CA GLN A 15 -25.00 -5.09 -3.74
C GLN A 15 -25.25 -4.15 -2.56
N TYR A 16 -24.19 -3.62 -1.93
CA TYR A 16 -24.33 -2.65 -0.87
C TYR A 16 -25.04 -1.37 -1.35
N PHE A 17 -24.57 -0.77 -2.44
CA PHE A 17 -25.19 0.44 -2.98
C PHE A 17 -26.57 0.18 -3.59
N LYS A 18 -26.78 -0.97 -4.25
CA LYS A 18 -28.10 -1.35 -4.78
C LYS A 18 -29.18 -1.56 -3.71
N ASN A 19 -28.78 -1.85 -2.46
CA ASN A 19 -29.70 -2.11 -1.35
C ASN A 19 -29.69 -0.97 -0.32
N ASN A 20 -29.58 0.29 -0.75
CA ASN A 20 -29.62 1.48 0.10
C ASN A 20 -28.61 1.41 1.26
N GLU A 21 -27.40 0.94 0.98
CA GLU A 21 -26.30 0.91 1.97
C GLU A 21 -26.58 0.00 3.17
N ILE A 22 -27.42 -1.02 2.98
CA ILE A 22 -27.72 -2.02 4.01
C ILE A 22 -26.71 -3.17 3.93
N LEU A 23 -25.78 -3.22 4.90
CA LEU A 23 -24.74 -4.26 5.01
C LEU A 23 -25.32 -5.69 5.05
N THR A 24 -26.38 -5.91 5.82
CA THR A 24 -27.00 -7.24 5.96
C THR A 24 -27.59 -7.74 4.65
N ALA A 25 -28.13 -6.85 3.81
CA ALA A 25 -28.65 -7.18 2.49
C ALA A 25 -27.51 -7.61 1.55
N ALA A 26 -26.39 -6.88 1.55
CA ALA A 26 -25.20 -7.23 0.77
C ALA A 26 -24.64 -8.61 1.17
N VAL A 27 -24.49 -8.89 2.47
CA VAL A 27 -24.05 -10.20 2.98
C VAL A 27 -25.01 -11.31 2.58
N ARG A 28 -26.33 -11.08 2.69
CA ARG A 28 -27.33 -12.08 2.31
C ARG A 28 -27.27 -12.41 0.82
N LYS A 29 -27.21 -11.39 -0.04
CA LYS A 29 -27.09 -11.56 -1.50
C LYS A 29 -25.78 -12.25 -1.88
N PHE A 30 -24.68 -11.92 -1.20
CA PHE A 30 -23.40 -12.59 -1.38
C PHE A 30 -23.48 -14.10 -1.08
N ARG A 31 -24.04 -14.46 0.08
CA ARG A 31 -24.24 -15.87 0.46
C ARG A 31 -25.17 -16.60 -0.49
N THR A 32 -26.21 -15.95 -1.01
CA THR A 32 -27.10 -16.54 -2.02
C THR A 32 -26.37 -16.85 -3.32
N LYS A 33 -25.42 -16.00 -3.75
CA LYS A 33 -24.68 -16.18 -5.01
C LYS A 33 -23.51 -17.16 -4.89
N TYR A 34 -22.73 -17.08 -3.82
CA TYR A 34 -21.47 -17.83 -3.70
C TYR A 34 -21.53 -19.01 -2.69
N GLY A 35 -22.67 -19.23 -2.05
CA GLY A 35 -22.87 -20.34 -1.11
C GLY A 35 -22.56 -19.99 0.34
N ARG A 36 -23.05 -20.84 1.26
CA ARG A 36 -23.03 -20.64 2.71
C ARG A 36 -21.65 -20.85 3.34
N ASP A 37 -20.81 -21.69 2.72
CA ASP A 37 -19.43 -21.97 3.12
C ASP A 37 -18.44 -20.89 2.70
N THR A 38 -18.90 -19.85 1.99
CA THR A 38 -18.09 -18.63 1.92
C THR A 38 -18.08 -18.05 3.32
N ASP A 39 -16.91 -18.14 3.94
CA ASP A 39 -16.53 -17.72 5.30
C ASP A 39 -16.60 -16.19 5.44
N SER A 40 -17.77 -15.68 5.06
CA SER A 40 -18.12 -14.29 4.81
C SER A 40 -18.68 -13.74 6.10
N THR A 41 -17.74 -13.37 6.97
CA THR A 41 -18.05 -12.68 8.21
C THR A 41 -18.56 -11.29 7.88
N PHE A 42 -19.64 -10.88 8.54
CA PHE A 42 -20.18 -9.51 8.47
C PHE A 42 -19.07 -8.45 8.63
N LEU A 43 -18.13 -8.70 9.54
CA LEU A 43 -16.97 -7.85 9.80
C LEU A 43 -16.07 -7.67 8.56
N THR A 44 -15.84 -8.72 7.78
CA THR A 44 -15.01 -8.67 6.57
C THR A 44 -15.68 -7.85 5.47
N VAL A 45 -17.00 -7.98 5.32
CA VAL A 45 -17.80 -7.18 4.37
C VAL A 45 -17.83 -5.71 4.80
N LYS A 46 -18.02 -5.43 6.09
CA LYS A 46 -17.97 -4.07 6.65
C LYS A 46 -16.61 -3.41 6.37
N ARG A 47 -15.50 -4.08 6.71
CA ARG A 47 -14.14 -3.58 6.44
C ARG A 47 -13.88 -3.33 4.95
N LEU A 48 -14.41 -4.18 4.07
CA LEU A 48 -14.30 -4.00 2.63
C LEU A 48 -15.00 -2.71 2.17
N ILE A 49 -16.21 -2.46 2.67
CA ILE A 49 -16.99 -1.27 2.33
C ILE A 49 -16.36 0.00 2.91
N GLU A 50 -15.85 -0.05 4.14
CA GLU A 50 -15.10 1.07 4.75
C GLU A 50 -13.89 1.44 3.88
N LYS A 51 -13.06 0.46 3.52
CA LYS A 51 -11.91 0.68 2.61
C LYS A 51 -12.32 1.21 1.25
N PHE A 52 -13.42 0.72 0.69
CA PHE A 52 -13.95 1.25 -0.56
C PHE A 52 -14.46 2.69 -0.40
N SER A 53 -15.04 3.03 0.75
CA SER A 53 -15.51 4.37 1.04
C SER A 53 -14.34 5.37 1.07
N GLU A 54 -13.25 4.98 1.73
CA GLU A 54 -12.04 5.79 1.89
C GLU A 54 -11.25 5.93 0.59
N ASN A 55 -10.90 4.80 -0.05
CA ASN A 55 -9.92 4.78 -1.12
C ASN A 55 -10.54 4.62 -2.52
N ARG A 56 -11.84 4.31 -2.62
CA ARG A 56 -12.54 3.94 -3.88
C ARG A 56 -11.88 2.77 -4.63
N ILE A 57 -11.07 1.98 -3.94
CA ILE A 57 -10.34 0.84 -4.49
C ILE A 57 -10.92 -0.46 -3.93
N VAL A 58 -11.11 -1.43 -4.82
CA VAL A 58 -11.58 -2.79 -4.49
C VAL A 58 -10.41 -3.79 -4.40
N GLY A 59 -9.27 -3.43 -4.97
CA GLY A 59 -8.03 -4.21 -4.92
C GLY A 59 -7.41 -4.23 -3.53
N ASP A 60 -6.42 -5.09 -3.34
CA ASP A 60 -5.56 -4.98 -2.17
C ASP A 60 -4.71 -3.72 -2.27
N ASP A 61 -4.43 -3.13 -1.11
CA ASP A 61 -3.48 -2.03 -1.03
C ASP A 61 -2.14 -2.53 -1.58
N LYS A 62 -1.46 -1.68 -2.36
CA LYS A 62 -0.09 -2.02 -2.80
C LYS A 62 0.72 -2.29 -1.54
N HIS A 63 1.25 -3.51 -1.42
CA HIS A 63 2.26 -3.81 -0.41
C HIS A 63 3.50 -2.97 -0.72
N THR A 64 3.55 -1.77 -0.16
CA THR A 64 4.79 -1.05 0.04
C THR A 64 5.58 -1.87 1.04
N GLY A 65 6.54 -2.66 0.52
CA GLY A 65 7.51 -3.34 1.37
C GLY A 65 8.21 -2.36 2.31
N LEU A 66 9.03 -2.88 3.23
CA LEU A 66 9.69 -2.06 4.26
C LEU A 66 10.31 -0.80 3.65
N PRO A 67 9.96 0.41 4.13
CA PRO A 67 10.54 1.64 3.65
C PRO A 67 12.06 1.54 3.76
N LYS A 68 12.76 1.70 2.64
CA LYS A 68 14.22 1.67 2.64
C LYS A 68 14.70 2.98 3.27
N THR A 69 15.03 2.97 4.57
CA THR A 69 15.47 4.15 5.33
C THR A 69 16.60 4.92 4.63
N ASN A 70 17.54 4.21 4.01
CA ASN A 70 18.67 4.81 3.27
C ASN A 70 18.26 5.55 1.98
N ARG A 71 17.01 5.38 1.50
CA ARG A 71 16.44 6.06 0.34
C ARG A 71 15.31 7.03 0.72
N SER A 72 15.27 7.47 1.98
CA SER A 72 14.36 8.56 2.38
C SER A 72 14.69 9.84 1.60
N ASN A 73 13.70 10.71 1.37
CA ASN A 73 13.92 12.00 0.70
C ASN A 73 15.01 12.82 1.40
N VAL A 74 15.03 12.81 2.74
CA VAL A 74 16.04 13.48 3.55
C VAL A 74 17.46 13.00 3.20
N ASN A 75 17.66 11.67 3.12
CA ASN A 75 18.96 11.12 2.76
C ASN A 75 19.34 11.42 1.31
N MET A 76 18.38 11.49 0.39
CA MET A 76 18.64 11.84 -1.01
C MET A 76 19.04 13.31 -1.17
N GLU A 77 18.38 14.22 -0.46
CA GLU A 77 18.70 15.65 -0.49
C GLU A 77 20.08 15.92 0.10
N ALA A 78 20.40 15.35 1.27
CA ALA A 78 21.72 15.51 1.89
C ALA A 78 22.86 14.99 1.00
N VAL A 79 22.61 13.91 0.24
CA VAL A 79 23.60 13.39 -0.72
C VAL A 79 23.77 14.34 -1.91
N ARG A 80 22.68 14.89 -2.46
CA ARG A 80 22.71 15.85 -3.58
C ARG A 80 23.41 17.14 -3.20
N GLU A 81 23.10 17.69 -2.03
CA GLU A 81 23.75 18.88 -1.48
C GLU A 81 25.26 18.66 -1.36
N SER A 82 25.67 17.54 -0.75
CA SER A 82 27.08 17.16 -0.66
C SER A 82 27.76 16.97 -2.04
N VAL A 83 27.03 16.62 -3.12
CA VAL A 83 27.60 16.48 -4.48
C VAL A 83 27.85 17.88 -5.03
N GLY A 84 26.87 18.76 -4.90
CA GLY A 84 26.95 20.14 -5.36
C GLY A 84 28.06 20.93 -4.67
N GLU A 85 28.18 20.81 -3.35
CA GLU A 85 29.21 21.53 -2.59
C GLU A 85 30.62 21.03 -2.88
N ASN A 86 30.82 19.72 -2.93
CA ASN A 86 32.16 19.11 -2.96
C ASN A 86 32.20 17.87 -3.87
N PRO A 87 32.22 18.05 -5.21
CA PRO A 87 32.14 16.96 -6.18
C PRO A 87 33.34 15.99 -6.12
N GLY A 88 34.52 16.49 -5.72
CA GLY A 88 35.73 15.66 -5.56
C GLY A 88 35.72 14.73 -4.35
N THR A 89 34.70 14.79 -3.49
CA THR A 89 34.63 13.95 -2.28
C THR A 89 34.36 12.50 -2.65
N SER A 90 35.31 11.62 -2.32
CA SER A 90 35.13 10.17 -2.51
C SER A 90 33.85 9.64 -1.85
N ILE A 91 33.18 8.68 -2.50
CA ILE A 91 31.95 8.05 -2.01
C ILE A 91 32.13 7.50 -0.58
N ARG A 92 33.33 6.99 -0.25
CA ARG A 92 33.66 6.49 1.09
C ARG A 92 33.57 7.60 2.15
N ARG A 93 34.20 8.75 1.89
CA ARG A 93 34.24 9.89 2.83
C ARG A 93 32.84 10.50 3.01
N ARG A 94 32.07 10.57 1.92
CA ARG A 94 30.67 11.00 1.94
C ARG A 94 29.78 10.07 2.76
N GLY A 95 29.95 8.76 2.65
CA GLY A 95 29.21 7.78 3.46
C GLY A 95 29.49 7.89 4.96
N GLN A 96 30.73 8.22 5.32
CA GLN A 96 31.08 8.48 6.73
C GLN A 96 30.42 9.77 7.24
N ALA A 97 30.44 10.84 6.45
CA ALA A 97 29.84 12.13 6.84
C ALA A 97 28.31 12.05 7.01
N LEU A 98 27.64 11.36 6.09
CA LEU A 98 26.17 11.25 6.07
C LEU A 98 25.64 10.04 6.85
N GLN A 99 26.52 9.19 7.40
CA GLN A 99 26.17 7.92 8.04
C GLN A 99 25.35 6.97 7.13
N ILE A 100 25.55 7.06 5.81
CA ILE A 100 24.88 6.22 4.81
C ILE A 100 25.89 5.22 4.23
N SER A 101 25.46 3.97 4.05
CA SER A 101 26.33 2.94 3.47
C SER A 101 26.74 3.27 2.03
N ARG A 102 28.00 3.00 1.69
CA ARG A 102 28.57 3.25 0.35
C ARG A 102 27.70 2.69 -0.79
N CYS A 103 27.15 1.49 -0.61
CA CYS A 103 26.28 0.84 -1.60
C CYS A 103 24.98 1.61 -1.84
N SER A 104 24.47 2.30 -0.83
CA SER A 104 23.25 3.11 -0.95
C SER A 104 23.54 4.46 -1.63
N LEU A 105 24.76 5.00 -1.50
CA LEU A 105 25.17 6.28 -2.10
C LEU A 105 25.47 6.20 -3.59
N ARG A 106 26.02 5.06 -4.05
CA ARG A 106 26.51 4.88 -5.43
C ARG A 106 25.54 5.33 -6.53
N PRO A 107 24.22 5.11 -6.45
CA PRO A 107 23.27 5.57 -7.47
C PRO A 107 23.12 7.11 -7.58
N TYR A 108 23.59 7.87 -6.59
CA TYR A 108 23.34 9.30 -6.45
C TYR A 108 24.60 10.15 -6.68
N THR A 109 25.75 9.52 -6.95
CA THR A 109 27.08 10.15 -7.03
C THR A 109 27.68 10.09 -8.44
N HIS A 110 26.85 9.86 -9.47
CA HIS A 110 27.23 9.82 -10.88
C HIS A 110 26.73 11.05 -11.62
#